data_AF-A0A9P5U516-F1
#
_entry.id   AF-A0A9P5U516-F1
#
_cell.length_a   1.000
_cell.length_b   1.000
_cell.length_c   1.000
_cell.angle_alpha   90.00
_cell.angle_beta   90.00
_cell.angle_gamma   90.00
#
_symmetry.space_group_name_H-M   'P 1'
#
loop_
_entity.id
_entity.type
_entity.pdbx_description
1 polymer ?
#
loop_
_entity_poly.entity_id
_entity_poly.type
_entity_poly.pdbx_seq_one_letter_code
_entity_poly.pdbx_strand_id
1 'polypeptide(L)'
;MQRNSAQSQAATTLSVDSFFSGNATVSSASTFRGLGSLTGKAILNVGKMTVKGIEQIIISRRLSVMAKYFPHRAGDKVPGLTEMYTDLLELSRPELYPESIRVRALQMLLAQIASRSIEKLVEVLSDWPVVELRLVIRDVTSRIDPIRQVNIQDPIVLEYQRNLANGESHSLAPFVDFLSALNSSNSQAFSEILSAGVEELLVHLYISDFRDQIASSGYNKTAFSQRSILAFACDQLLLEACSDPSSYEQLEHCPIHGLWSLSPMLPFGKMEVDRCSQRREWWGTLGLREIQWRISSAFDVLVDWGRSLTEVFSFDLLIDLLEFSGSTELPDPTSFRALRSLHRFFIRSGDRAVRGLRMYLDQTPLDHAQDVFSCIIQRLLLLSLQDPAADSFYKFCCPQSTVACHLRGKAALHLIQRFSQSAQSNDTLYQVLIQADIAGLLSSASTAVEYPDGTTQQDWSSYALLWEKQPPVPSEELNYINEASGDLLTKVIFSSNRISNPATYRTEVLSLAWKLFFRPDPKADILFPSLHHEAWGSIELEPSDRDHVYLWIK
;
A
#
# COMPACT_ATOMS: atom_id res chain seq x y z
N MET A 1 6.84 38.95 -25.61
CA MET A 1 6.72 39.94 -24.51
C MET A 1 7.81 39.64 -23.49
N GLN A 2 8.91 40.39 -23.55
CA GLN A 2 10.02 40.31 -22.59
C GLN A 2 9.68 41.13 -21.34
N ARG A 3 9.88 40.56 -20.15
CA ARG A 3 10.00 41.32 -18.90
C ARG A 3 11.23 40.86 -18.12
N ASN A 4 12.24 41.73 -18.15
CA ASN A 4 13.32 41.82 -17.18
C ASN A 4 12.85 42.67 -15.99
N SER A 5 13.14 42.23 -14.78
CA SER A 5 13.42 43.07 -13.58
C SER A 5 13.72 42.12 -12.41
N ALA A 6 14.98 41.90 -12.05
CA ALA A 6 15.82 42.73 -11.18
C ALA A 6 15.47 42.59 -9.69
N GLN A 7 16.31 41.77 -9.04
CA GLN A 7 16.82 41.80 -7.67
C GLN A 7 16.27 42.86 -6.69
N SER A 8 15.77 42.36 -5.55
CA SER A 8 15.99 42.98 -4.24
C SER A 8 16.21 41.86 -3.21
N GLN A 9 17.48 41.60 -2.91
CA GLN A 9 17.90 40.74 -1.80
C GLN A 9 17.78 41.55 -0.49
N ALA A 10 16.98 41.04 0.44
CA ALA A 10 17.07 41.37 1.86
C ALA A 10 17.09 40.04 2.62
N ALA A 11 18.30 39.52 2.82
CA ALA A 11 18.56 38.35 3.63
C ALA A 11 18.59 38.78 5.10
N THR A 12 17.56 38.43 5.85
CA THR A 12 17.58 38.49 7.32
C THR A 12 17.88 37.08 7.83
N THR A 13 19.17 36.75 7.88
CA THR A 13 19.68 35.54 8.55
C THR A 13 19.56 35.73 10.06
N LEU A 14 18.53 35.18 10.66
CA LEU A 14 18.47 34.92 12.10
C LEU A 14 19.22 33.62 12.37
N SER A 15 20.48 33.74 12.82
CA SER A 15 21.24 32.62 13.36
C SER A 15 20.70 32.25 14.73
N VAL A 16 20.07 31.08 14.83
CA VAL A 16 19.86 30.40 16.11
C VAL A 16 20.86 29.25 16.16
N ASP A 17 22.11 29.59 16.47
CA ASP A 17 23.15 28.63 16.87
C ASP A 17 23.32 28.73 18.38
N SER A 18 22.60 27.89 19.10
CA SER A 18 23.02 27.44 20.43
C SER A 18 22.24 26.18 20.79
N PHE A 19 22.89 25.02 20.72
CA PHE A 19 23.13 24.11 21.84
C PHE A 19 23.78 22.82 21.29
N PHE A 20 24.90 22.43 21.90
CA PHE A 20 25.85 21.39 21.46
C PHE A 20 26.84 21.77 20.35
N SER A 21 27.48 22.93 20.48
CA SER A 21 28.86 23.06 20.03
C SER A 21 29.77 22.22 20.95
N GLY A 22 29.96 20.95 20.58
CA GLY A 22 31.17 20.23 20.91
C GLY A 22 32.33 20.93 20.21
N ASN A 23 32.80 22.04 20.78
CA ASN A 23 34.07 22.65 20.43
C ASN A 23 35.18 21.62 20.69
N ALA A 24 35.40 20.72 19.72
CA ALA A 24 36.70 20.15 19.47
C ALA A 24 37.58 21.35 19.10
N THR A 25 38.13 21.98 20.14
CA THR A 25 39.22 22.92 20.00
C THR A 25 40.28 22.16 19.22
N VAL A 26 40.45 22.50 17.93
CA VAL A 26 41.65 22.14 17.18
C VAL A 26 42.77 22.95 17.83
N SER A 27 43.20 22.46 18.99
CA SER A 27 44.36 22.96 19.70
C SER A 27 45.52 22.73 18.74
N SER A 28 46.05 23.84 18.23
CA SER A 28 47.24 23.85 17.39
C SER A 28 48.32 23.04 18.09
N ALA A 29 48.69 21.94 17.44
CA ALA A 29 49.64 20.97 17.92
C ALA A 29 51.01 21.63 18.12
N SER A 30 51.35 21.97 19.37
CA SER A 30 52.75 21.98 19.83
C SER A 30 52.89 21.76 21.34
N THR A 31 51.91 21.14 22.00
CA THR A 31 52.12 20.66 23.37
C THR A 31 53.01 19.43 23.31
N PHE A 32 54.24 19.57 23.83
CA PHE A 32 55.20 18.50 24.03
C PHE A 32 54.49 17.20 24.48
N ARG A 33 54.70 16.10 23.73
CA ARG A 33 54.30 14.73 24.11
C ARG A 33 55.19 14.25 25.26
N GLY A 34 55.05 14.83 26.45
CA GLY A 34 55.61 14.26 27.66
C GLY A 34 54.81 13.02 28.07
N LEU A 35 55.47 11.99 28.60
CA LEU A 35 54.82 10.76 29.10
C LEU A 35 53.60 11.02 29.99
N GLY A 36 53.64 12.10 30.79
CA GLY A 36 52.55 12.51 31.66
C GLY A 36 51.26 12.95 30.93
N SER A 37 51.32 13.38 29.67
CA SER A 37 50.13 13.79 28.91
C SER A 37 49.22 12.62 28.55
N LEU A 38 49.81 11.44 28.29
CA LEU A 38 49.06 10.21 28.02
C LEU A 38 48.38 9.69 29.29
N THR A 39 49.12 9.68 30.41
CA THR A 39 48.57 9.29 31.72
C THR A 39 47.44 10.23 32.17
N GLY A 40 47.60 11.55 31.99
CA GLY A 40 46.55 12.52 32.31
C GLY A 40 45.28 12.34 31.48
N LYS A 41 45.41 12.08 30.17
CA LYS A 41 44.27 11.75 29.30
C LYS A 41 43.60 10.43 29.70
N ALA A 42 44.38 9.41 30.05
CA ALA A 42 43.84 8.14 30.52
C ALA A 42 43.03 8.29 31.82
N ILE A 43 43.57 9.01 32.82
CA ILE A 43 42.88 9.29 34.09
C ILE A 43 41.59 10.09 33.84
N LEU A 44 41.64 11.12 33.00
CA LEU A 44 40.45 11.91 32.66
C LEU A 44 39.37 11.05 31.98
N ASN A 45 39.75 10.18 31.05
CA ASN A 45 38.82 9.30 30.37
C ASN A 45 38.21 8.26 31.32
N VAL A 46 39.00 7.69 32.24
CA VAL A 46 38.50 6.80 33.30
C VAL A 46 37.51 7.55 34.19
N GLY A 47 37.84 8.77 34.64
CA GLY A 47 36.92 9.60 35.43
C GLY A 47 35.60 9.87 34.72
N LYS A 48 35.64 10.23 33.43
CA LYS A 48 34.42 10.42 32.60
C LYS A 48 33.61 9.12 32.47
N MET A 49 34.27 7.98 32.29
CA MET A 49 33.59 6.68 32.22
C MET A 49 32.97 6.29 33.57
N THR A 50 33.65 6.53 34.68
CA THR A 50 33.13 6.26 36.04
C THR A 50 31.90 7.10 36.34
N VAL A 51 31.93 8.40 36.03
CA VAL A 51 30.78 9.30 36.23
C VAL A 51 29.57 8.83 35.42
N LYS A 52 29.76 8.55 34.12
CA LYS A 52 28.69 8.02 33.25
C LYS A 52 28.15 6.67 33.75
N GLY A 53 29.02 5.80 34.24
CA GLY A 53 28.63 4.51 34.80
C GLY A 53 27.76 4.64 36.05
N ILE A 54 28.10 5.56 36.96
CA ILE A 54 27.31 5.81 38.18
C ILE A 54 25.95 6.41 37.81
N GLU A 55 25.91 7.40 36.91
CA GLU A 55 24.67 7.99 36.41
C GLU A 55 23.74 6.92 35.79
N GLN A 56 24.30 6.03 34.97
CA GLN A 56 23.55 4.93 34.36
C GLN A 56 22.93 4.00 35.40
N ILE A 57 23.65 3.68 36.50
CA ILE A 57 23.12 2.84 37.58
C ILE A 57 21.98 3.55 38.31
N ILE A 58 22.13 4.85 38.60
CA ILE A 58 21.09 5.65 39.26
C ILE A 58 19.82 5.71 38.39
N ILE A 59 19.97 6.02 37.10
CA ILE A 59 18.85 6.07 36.14
C ILE A 59 18.19 4.69 36.03
N SER A 60 18.97 3.62 35.90
CA SER A 60 18.44 2.26 35.79
C SER A 60 17.65 1.85 37.03
N ARG A 61 18.13 2.22 38.22
CA ARG A 61 17.40 2.00 39.48
C ARG A 61 16.10 2.79 39.50
N ARG A 62 16.12 4.05 39.08
CA ARG A 62 14.92 4.91 38.99
C ARG A 62 13.87 4.33 38.04
N LEU A 63 14.26 3.95 36.83
CA LEU A 63 13.38 3.25 35.86
C LEU A 63 12.81 1.95 36.44
N SER A 64 13.58 1.24 37.26
CA SER A 64 13.10 0.00 37.91
C SER A 64 12.10 0.25 39.03
N VAL A 65 12.13 1.44 39.66
CA VAL A 65 11.08 1.87 40.59
C VAL A 65 9.84 2.31 39.82
N MET A 66 10.01 3.12 38.77
CA MET A 66 8.92 3.58 37.90
C MET A 66 8.16 2.41 37.27
N ALA A 67 8.86 1.41 36.75
CA ALA A 67 8.26 0.25 36.10
C ALA A 67 7.25 -0.53 36.95
N LYS A 68 7.23 -0.34 38.28
CA LYS A 68 6.23 -0.95 39.17
C LYS A 68 4.86 -0.28 39.07
N TYR A 69 4.80 0.92 38.52
CA TYR A 69 3.59 1.73 38.38
C TYR A 69 3.08 1.76 36.94
N PHE A 70 3.76 1.15 35.97
CA PHE A 70 3.35 1.16 34.56
C PHE A 70 3.01 -0.26 34.06
N PRO A 71 1.92 -0.42 33.29
CA PRO A 71 0.88 0.58 33.05
C PRO A 71 0.02 0.79 34.31
N HIS A 72 -0.44 2.03 34.53
CA HIS A 72 -1.44 2.40 35.54
C HIS A 72 -2.78 2.68 34.87
N ARG A 73 -3.86 2.67 35.65
CA ARG A 73 -5.23 2.99 35.20
C ARG A 73 -5.57 4.45 35.53
N ALA A 74 -6.49 5.05 34.77
CA ALA A 74 -6.94 6.43 34.96
C ALA A 74 -7.44 6.80 36.39
N GLY A 75 -7.80 5.80 37.21
CA GLY A 75 -8.22 6.00 38.61
C GLY A 75 -7.14 5.79 39.67
N ASP A 76 -5.94 5.34 39.27
CA ASP A 76 -4.88 4.97 40.23
C ASP A 76 -4.22 6.22 40.82
N LYS A 77 -4.22 6.32 42.15
CA LYS A 77 -3.58 7.43 42.88
C LYS A 77 -2.09 7.16 43.05
N VAL A 78 -1.33 7.23 41.96
CA VAL A 78 0.13 7.07 41.97
C VAL A 78 0.79 8.39 42.40
N PRO A 79 1.47 8.46 43.56
CA PRO A 79 2.14 9.68 43.99
C PRO A 79 3.35 9.96 43.08
N GLY A 80 3.46 11.20 42.62
CA GLY A 80 4.56 11.63 41.76
C GLY A 80 4.44 11.20 40.29
N LEU A 81 3.24 10.84 39.83
CA LEU A 81 3.02 10.31 38.48
C LEU A 81 3.43 11.31 37.37
N THR A 82 3.13 12.60 37.56
CA THR A 82 3.53 13.67 36.62
C THR A 82 5.05 13.67 36.43
N GLU A 83 5.78 13.65 37.55
CA GLU A 83 7.24 13.66 37.56
C GLU A 83 7.80 12.40 36.92
N MET A 84 7.15 11.24 37.13
CA MET A 84 7.55 10.01 36.44
C MET A 84 7.42 10.13 34.93
N TYR A 85 6.33 10.68 34.40
CA TYR A 85 6.22 10.92 32.96
C TYR A 85 7.26 11.90 32.45
N THR A 86 7.51 13.00 33.18
CA THR A 86 8.55 13.96 32.81
C THR A 86 9.91 13.28 32.71
N ASP A 87 10.23 12.41 33.67
CA ASP A 87 11.46 11.63 33.63
C ASP A 87 11.49 10.63 32.47
N LEU A 88 10.38 9.93 32.19
CA LEU A 88 10.31 8.97 31.09
C LEU A 88 10.50 9.64 29.72
N LEU A 89 9.91 10.81 29.53
CA LEU A 89 10.04 11.61 28.32
C LEU A 89 11.45 12.22 28.19
N GLU A 90 12.08 12.60 29.30
CA GLU A 90 13.48 13.01 29.29
C GLU A 90 14.37 11.82 28.88
N LEU A 91 14.19 10.67 29.55
CA LEU A 91 14.99 9.47 29.33
C LEU A 91 14.76 8.80 27.97
N SER A 92 13.71 9.17 27.23
CA SER A 92 13.44 8.67 25.88
C SER A 92 14.19 9.46 24.80
N ARG A 93 14.72 10.65 25.11
CA ARG A 93 15.37 11.54 24.13
C ARG A 93 16.50 10.83 23.36
N PRO A 94 16.51 10.91 22.02
CA PRO A 94 17.57 10.34 21.22
C PRO A 94 18.92 10.97 21.55
N GLU A 95 19.98 10.16 21.45
CA GLU A 95 21.41 10.56 21.58
C GLU A 95 21.86 11.04 22.98
N LEU A 96 20.94 11.45 23.86
CA LEU A 96 21.26 11.92 25.20
C LEU A 96 21.48 10.77 26.19
N TYR A 97 20.75 9.68 26.04
CA TYR A 97 20.80 8.50 26.92
C TYR A 97 21.20 7.23 26.16
N PRO A 98 21.86 6.26 26.83
CA PRO A 98 22.13 4.95 26.26
C PRO A 98 20.86 4.27 25.73
N GLU A 99 20.96 3.55 24.62
CA GLU A 99 19.81 2.92 23.95
C GLU A 99 18.99 2.02 24.90
N SER A 100 19.65 1.30 25.82
CA SER A 100 18.96 0.45 26.79
C SER A 100 18.07 1.23 27.78
N ILE A 101 18.45 2.46 28.14
CA ILE A 101 17.65 3.35 28.98
C ILE A 101 16.47 3.88 28.16
N ARG A 102 16.73 4.35 26.94
CA ARG A 102 15.70 4.88 26.02
C ARG A 102 14.63 3.85 25.71
N VAL A 103 15.04 2.65 25.30
CA VAL A 103 14.16 1.52 25.01
C VAL A 103 13.26 1.23 26.20
N ARG A 104 13.83 1.19 27.42
CA ARG A 104 13.05 0.91 28.63
C ARG A 104 12.06 2.03 28.97
N ALA A 105 12.42 3.29 28.73
CA ALA A 105 11.52 4.41 28.91
C ALA A 105 10.35 4.37 27.89
N LEU A 106 10.67 4.16 26.60
CA LEU A 106 9.69 4.03 25.53
C LEU A 106 8.77 2.82 25.71
N GLN A 107 9.28 1.70 26.22
CA GLN A 107 8.50 0.52 26.60
C GLN A 107 7.39 0.88 27.60
N MET A 108 7.72 1.65 28.65
CA MET A 108 6.71 2.07 29.64
C MET A 108 5.71 3.06 29.06
N LEU A 109 6.16 4.01 28.22
CA LEU A 109 5.27 4.96 27.54
C LEU A 109 4.32 4.24 26.58
N LEU A 110 4.81 3.31 25.77
CA LEU A 110 3.98 2.54 24.86
C LEU A 110 3.06 1.55 25.57
N ALA A 111 3.51 0.91 26.65
CA ALA A 111 2.63 0.10 27.51
C ALA A 111 1.43 0.91 28.01
N GLN A 112 1.68 2.18 28.33
CA GLN A 112 0.64 3.10 28.80
C GLN A 112 -0.32 3.53 27.69
N ILE A 113 0.19 3.78 26.48
CA ILE A 113 -0.65 4.08 25.31
C ILE A 113 -1.50 2.86 24.94
N ALA A 114 -0.91 1.67 24.93
CA ALA A 114 -1.62 0.41 24.65
C ALA A 114 -2.78 0.15 25.62
N SER A 115 -2.66 0.57 26.87
CA SER A 115 -3.69 0.42 27.91
C SER A 115 -4.77 1.51 27.88
N ARG A 116 -4.69 2.48 26.94
CA ARG A 116 -5.61 3.62 26.76
C ARG A 116 -5.76 4.56 27.97
N SER A 117 -4.94 4.42 29.01
CA SER A 117 -4.97 5.31 30.19
C SER A 117 -3.97 6.46 30.01
N ILE A 118 -4.26 7.35 29.07
CA ILE A 118 -3.31 8.32 28.50
C ILE A 118 -3.47 9.75 29.02
N GLU A 119 -4.49 10.03 29.82
CA GLU A 119 -4.90 11.40 30.17
C GLU A 119 -3.77 12.19 30.80
N LYS A 120 -3.08 11.57 31.77
CA LYS A 120 -1.97 12.22 32.46
C LYS A 120 -0.71 12.35 31.60
N LEU A 121 -0.49 11.42 30.68
CA LEU A 121 0.60 11.52 29.70
C LEU A 121 0.35 12.69 28.76
N VAL A 122 -0.87 12.82 28.23
CA VAL A 122 -1.27 13.92 27.35
C VAL A 122 -1.15 15.28 28.04
N GLU A 123 -1.53 15.38 29.33
CA GLU A 123 -1.34 16.59 30.13
C GLU A 123 0.14 16.98 30.26
N VAL A 124 1.04 16.01 30.48
CA VAL A 124 2.49 16.30 30.55
C VAL A 124 3.04 16.68 29.17
N LEU A 125 2.54 16.07 28.09
CA LEU A 125 2.97 16.37 26.73
C LEU A 125 2.48 17.74 26.24
N SER A 126 1.34 18.26 26.72
CA SER A 126 0.88 19.60 26.35
C SER A 126 1.82 20.72 26.82
N ASP A 127 2.54 20.48 27.92
CA ASP A 127 3.55 21.42 28.45
C ASP A 127 4.96 21.15 27.89
N TRP A 128 5.13 20.09 27.09
CA TRP A 128 6.43 19.67 26.59
C TRP A 128 6.88 20.50 25.38
N PRO A 129 8.18 20.82 25.23
CA PRO A 129 8.67 21.55 24.06
C PRO A 129 8.34 20.83 22.75
N VAL A 130 7.72 21.54 21.80
CA VAL A 130 7.24 20.96 20.52
C VAL A 130 8.34 20.21 19.77
N VAL A 131 9.57 20.72 19.75
CA VAL A 131 10.71 20.07 19.09
C VAL A 131 10.96 18.67 19.65
N GLU A 132 10.93 18.52 20.98
CA GLU A 132 11.17 17.25 21.65
C GLU A 132 9.98 16.30 21.46
N LEU A 133 8.76 16.84 21.46
CA LEU A 133 7.56 16.08 21.15
C LEU A 133 7.63 15.48 19.73
N ARG A 134 8.05 16.27 18.74
CA ARG A 134 8.30 15.79 17.36
C ARG A 134 9.30 14.64 17.33
N LEU A 135 10.41 14.75 18.06
CA LEU A 135 11.43 13.70 18.11
C LEU A 135 10.88 12.40 18.70
N VAL A 136 10.14 12.48 19.81
CA VAL A 136 9.54 11.30 20.45
C VAL A 136 8.47 10.68 19.57
N ILE A 137 7.56 11.47 18.98
CA ILE A 137 6.52 10.94 18.10
C ILE A 137 7.14 10.30 16.86
N ARG A 138 8.14 10.91 16.24
CA ARG A 138 8.86 10.33 15.10
C ARG A 138 9.50 9.00 15.42
N ASP A 139 10.14 8.91 16.59
CA ASP A 139 10.80 7.70 17.03
C ASP A 139 9.77 6.58 17.29
N VAL A 140 8.61 6.92 17.87
CA VAL A 140 7.50 5.98 18.09
C VAL A 140 6.84 5.54 16.78
N THR A 141 6.42 6.48 15.94
CA THR A 141 5.72 6.18 14.66
C THR A 141 6.59 5.28 13.78
N SER A 142 7.90 5.53 13.71
CA SER A 142 8.83 4.69 12.94
C SER A 142 8.88 3.22 13.36
N ARG A 143 8.54 2.90 14.62
CA ARG A 143 8.54 1.53 15.17
C ARG A 143 7.21 0.82 15.02
N ILE A 144 6.10 1.55 15.00
CA ILE A 144 4.74 0.99 14.92
C ILE A 144 4.16 1.03 13.50
N ASP A 145 4.86 1.66 12.56
CA ASP A 145 4.45 1.80 11.17
C ASP A 145 4.42 0.42 10.45
N PRO A 146 3.26 0.03 9.89
CA PRO A 146 3.08 -1.30 9.31
C PRO A 146 3.93 -1.53 8.04
N ILE A 147 4.28 -0.49 7.30
CA ILE A 147 5.09 -0.65 6.09
C ILE A 147 6.56 -0.64 6.47
N ARG A 148 6.98 0.20 7.42
CA ARG A 148 8.37 0.31 7.86
C ARG A 148 8.82 -0.78 8.81
N GLN A 149 7.91 -1.51 9.46
CA GLN A 149 8.26 -2.52 10.46
C GLN A 149 9.17 -3.62 9.91
N VAL A 150 10.46 -3.48 10.21
CA VAL A 150 11.54 -4.42 9.87
C VAL A 150 11.73 -5.45 11.00
N ASN A 151 11.12 -5.26 12.18
CA ASN A 151 11.34 -6.14 13.32
C ASN A 151 10.16 -6.23 14.29
N ILE A 152 9.30 -7.24 14.11
CA ILE A 152 8.23 -7.58 15.07
C ILE A 152 8.82 -7.95 16.45
N GLN A 153 10.11 -8.28 16.53
CA GLN A 153 10.83 -8.56 17.78
C GLN A 153 11.40 -7.30 18.45
N ASP A 154 11.03 -6.09 17.99
CA ASP A 154 11.41 -4.86 18.69
C ASP A 154 10.87 -4.91 20.13
N PRO A 155 11.74 -4.79 21.17
CA PRO A 155 11.31 -4.87 22.56
C PRO A 155 10.26 -3.81 22.93
N ILE A 156 10.23 -2.66 22.26
CA ILE A 156 9.22 -1.60 22.46
C ILE A 156 7.86 -2.05 21.92
N VAL A 157 7.83 -2.63 20.70
CA VAL A 157 6.60 -3.14 20.07
C VAL A 157 6.06 -4.35 20.83
N LEU A 158 6.93 -5.26 21.29
CA LEU A 158 6.54 -6.39 22.13
C LEU A 158 5.90 -5.93 23.44
N GLU A 159 6.43 -4.88 24.07
CA GLU A 159 5.84 -4.35 25.30
C GLU A 159 4.50 -3.65 25.04
N TYR A 160 4.37 -2.92 23.93
CA TYR A 160 3.10 -2.37 23.48
C TYR A 160 2.05 -3.49 23.31
N GLN A 161 2.38 -4.56 22.57
CA GLN A 161 1.51 -5.70 22.34
C GLN A 161 1.04 -6.39 23.63
N ARG A 162 1.95 -6.58 24.61
CA ARG A 162 1.62 -7.23 25.90
C ARG A 162 0.59 -6.47 26.72
N ASN A 163 0.51 -5.15 26.53
CA ASN A 163 -0.34 -4.26 27.30
C ASN A 163 -1.61 -3.83 26.53
N LEU A 164 -1.83 -4.34 25.32
CA LEU A 164 -3.10 -4.17 24.62
C LEU A 164 -4.23 -4.84 25.40
N ALA A 165 -5.39 -4.19 25.44
CA ALA A 165 -6.57 -4.74 26.09
C ALA A 165 -7.01 -6.07 25.45
N ASN A 166 -7.47 -7.02 26.28
CA ASN A 166 -8.07 -8.24 25.77
C ASN A 166 -9.32 -7.90 24.94
N GLY A 167 -9.30 -8.27 23.65
CA GLY A 167 -10.39 -7.94 22.74
C GLY A 167 -10.25 -6.59 22.05
N GLU A 168 -9.08 -5.93 22.14
CA GLU A 168 -8.77 -4.79 21.29
C GLU A 168 -8.97 -5.20 19.82
N SER A 169 -9.77 -4.43 19.09
CA SER A 169 -10.12 -4.79 17.72
C SER A 169 -8.95 -4.54 16.77
N HIS A 170 -8.12 -3.53 17.00
CA HIS A 170 -6.91 -3.33 16.22
C HIS A 170 -5.80 -2.79 17.12
N SER A 171 -4.62 -3.38 17.04
CA SER A 171 -3.44 -3.01 17.82
C SER A 171 -3.08 -1.52 17.75
N LEU A 172 -3.28 -0.84 16.63
CA LEU A 172 -2.93 0.57 16.44
C LEU A 172 -4.03 1.54 16.86
N ALA A 173 -5.23 1.06 17.19
CA ALA A 173 -6.32 1.94 17.61
C ALA A 173 -5.99 2.74 18.88
N PRO A 174 -5.42 2.15 19.96
CA PRO A 174 -4.98 2.93 21.13
C PRO A 174 -3.96 4.02 20.80
N PHE A 175 -3.08 3.78 19.82
CA PHE A 175 -2.11 4.78 19.40
C PHE A 175 -2.75 5.94 18.63
N VAL A 176 -3.70 5.66 17.73
CA VAL A 176 -4.45 6.71 17.03
C VAL A 176 -5.31 7.53 17.99
N ASP A 177 -5.94 6.88 18.97
CA ASP A 177 -6.70 7.57 20.02
C ASP A 177 -5.80 8.47 20.87
N PHE A 178 -4.56 8.03 21.13
CA PHE A 178 -3.54 8.87 21.77
C PHE A 178 -3.18 10.11 20.95
N LEU A 179 -3.02 9.96 19.62
CA LEU A 179 -2.78 11.11 18.74
C LEU A 179 -3.96 12.09 18.72
N SER A 180 -5.20 11.59 18.74
CA SER A 180 -6.41 12.42 18.81
C SER A 180 -6.52 13.19 20.13
N ALA A 181 -6.24 12.52 21.25
CA ALA A 181 -6.19 13.17 22.56
C ALA A 181 -5.11 14.25 22.62
N LEU A 182 -3.96 14.01 21.99
CA LEU A 182 -2.86 14.96 21.90
C LEU A 182 -3.19 16.15 20.99
N ASN A 183 -3.83 15.93 19.85
CA ASN A 183 -4.35 16.99 18.99
C ASN A 183 -5.34 17.89 19.76
N SER A 184 -6.25 17.26 20.50
CA SER A 184 -7.24 17.97 21.31
C SER A 184 -6.63 18.80 22.45
N SER A 185 -5.49 18.39 23.01
CA SER A 185 -4.83 19.14 24.09
C SER A 185 -3.92 20.27 23.57
N ASN A 186 -3.33 20.11 22.39
CA ASN A 186 -2.39 21.08 21.82
C ASN A 186 -2.47 21.13 20.28
N SER A 187 -3.54 21.75 19.77
CA SER A 187 -3.79 21.84 18.32
C SER A 187 -2.68 22.56 17.56
N GLN A 188 -2.05 23.58 18.17
CA GLN A 188 -0.96 24.31 17.54
C GLN A 188 0.28 23.42 17.32
N ALA A 189 0.65 22.61 18.32
CA ALA A 189 1.75 21.66 18.19
C ALA A 189 1.39 20.48 17.28
N PHE A 190 0.11 20.23 17.02
CA PHE A 190 -0.29 19.07 16.25
C PHE A 190 0.12 19.12 14.78
N SER A 191 0.12 20.30 14.14
CA SER A 191 0.71 20.48 12.79
C SER A 191 2.16 20.00 12.73
N GLU A 192 2.96 20.40 13.70
CA GLU A 192 4.35 19.97 13.85
C GLU A 192 4.48 18.46 14.10
N ILE A 193 3.54 17.87 14.84
CA ILE A 193 3.46 16.41 15.09
C ILE A 193 3.04 15.64 13.83
N LEU A 194 2.14 16.19 13.02
CA LEU A 194 1.75 15.63 11.72
C LEU A 194 3.00 15.43 10.84
N SER A 195 3.86 16.45 10.77
CA SER A 195 5.13 16.42 10.03
C SER A 195 6.18 15.48 10.65
N ALA A 196 5.95 15.01 11.87
CA ALA A 196 6.89 14.19 12.62
C ALA A 196 6.65 12.68 12.41
N GLY A 197 6.08 12.25 11.29
CA GLY A 197 5.86 10.84 10.98
C GLY A 197 4.41 10.37 11.09
N VAL A 198 3.49 11.19 11.60
CA VAL A 198 2.08 10.81 11.72
C VAL A 198 1.41 10.81 10.35
N GLU A 199 1.75 11.75 9.48
CA GLU A 199 1.30 11.74 8.09
C GLU A 199 1.70 10.44 7.37
N GLU A 200 2.99 10.08 7.43
CA GLU A 200 3.46 8.85 6.80
C GLU A 200 2.82 7.61 7.41
N LEU A 201 2.63 7.59 8.73
CA LEU A 201 1.90 6.50 9.40
C LEU A 201 0.48 6.37 8.85
N LEU A 202 -0.26 7.48 8.73
CA LEU A 202 -1.63 7.46 8.19
C LEU A 202 -1.63 6.97 6.73
N VAL A 203 -0.76 7.48 5.87
CA VAL A 203 -0.60 6.99 4.49
C VAL A 203 -0.32 5.49 4.50
N HIS A 204 0.59 5.01 5.34
CA HIS A 204 0.94 3.59 5.41
C HIS A 204 -0.19 2.72 5.96
N LEU A 205 -0.99 3.23 6.89
CA LEU A 205 -2.23 2.59 7.33
C LEU A 205 -3.23 2.45 6.17
N TYR A 206 -3.44 3.50 5.38
CA TYR A 206 -4.30 3.43 4.19
C TYR A 206 -3.77 2.44 3.14
N ILE A 207 -2.49 2.52 2.82
CA ILE A 207 -1.82 1.66 1.82
C ILE A 207 -1.91 0.20 2.22
N SER A 208 -1.67 -0.09 3.51
CA SER A 208 -1.77 -1.43 4.06
C SER A 208 -3.22 -1.92 4.19
N ASP A 209 -4.22 -1.10 3.87
CA ASP A 209 -5.64 -1.37 4.04
C ASP A 209 -6.02 -1.63 5.52
N PHE A 210 -5.36 -0.90 6.43
CA PHE A 210 -5.54 -0.98 7.88
C PHE A 210 -5.34 -2.40 8.41
N ARG A 211 -4.29 -3.08 7.91
CA ARG A 211 -3.91 -4.40 8.39
C ARG A 211 -3.23 -4.31 9.73
N ASP A 212 -3.64 -5.20 10.61
CA ASP A 212 -3.00 -5.36 11.90
C ASP A 212 -1.75 -6.26 11.81
N GLN A 213 -0.60 -5.64 11.51
CA GLN A 213 0.69 -6.35 11.48
C GLN A 213 1.30 -6.55 12.88
N ILE A 214 0.81 -5.79 13.87
CA ILE A 214 1.33 -5.81 15.24
C ILE A 214 0.61 -6.86 16.06
N ALA A 215 -0.64 -7.22 15.77
CA ALA A 215 -1.30 -8.30 16.47
C ALA A 215 -0.50 -9.61 16.30
N SER A 216 -0.02 -10.16 17.42
CA SER A 216 0.66 -11.44 17.48
C SER A 216 -0.15 -12.48 16.71
N SER A 217 0.48 -13.15 15.74
CA SER A 217 -0.13 -14.01 14.71
C SER A 217 -0.92 -15.22 15.21
N GLY A 218 -1.26 -15.30 16.49
CA GLY A 218 -1.92 -16.43 17.13
C GLY A 218 -3.44 -16.29 17.31
N TYR A 219 -4.03 -15.11 17.15
CA TYR A 219 -5.46 -14.91 17.47
C TYR A 219 -6.26 -14.26 16.33
N ASN A 220 -6.99 -15.14 15.64
CA ASN A 220 -8.33 -14.94 15.05
C ASN A 220 -8.49 -14.13 13.76
N LYS A 221 -8.77 -14.93 12.71
CA LYS A 221 -9.67 -14.84 11.54
C LYS A 221 -10.76 -13.74 11.43
N THR A 222 -10.92 -12.83 12.38
CA THR A 222 -11.87 -11.71 12.29
C THR A 222 -11.21 -10.40 11.90
N ALA A 223 -10.14 -10.43 11.10
CA ALA A 223 -9.42 -9.25 10.58
C ALA A 223 -10.34 -8.17 9.97
N PHE A 224 -11.56 -8.55 9.58
CA PHE A 224 -12.50 -7.67 8.90
C PHE A 224 -13.23 -6.68 9.81
N SER A 225 -13.60 -7.05 11.04
CA SER A 225 -14.20 -6.08 11.99
C SER A 225 -13.16 -5.06 12.49
N GLN A 226 -11.88 -5.36 12.30
CA GLN A 226 -10.76 -4.58 12.81
C GLN A 226 -10.51 -3.33 11.95
N ARG A 227 -10.63 -3.44 10.62
CA ARG A 227 -10.49 -2.28 9.71
C ARG A 227 -11.47 -1.17 10.05
N SER A 228 -12.74 -1.48 10.33
CA SER A 228 -13.74 -0.44 10.54
C SER A 228 -13.43 0.43 11.75
N ILE A 229 -12.83 -0.13 12.80
CA ILE A 229 -12.53 0.63 14.03
C ILE A 229 -11.30 1.50 13.82
N LEU A 230 -10.20 0.96 13.29
CA LEU A 230 -9.00 1.77 13.05
C LEU A 230 -9.24 2.84 11.98
N ALA A 231 -9.91 2.49 10.88
CA ALA A 231 -10.25 3.47 9.84
C ALA A 231 -11.16 4.57 10.40
N PHE A 232 -12.14 4.23 11.24
CA PHE A 232 -12.96 5.22 11.93
C PHE A 232 -12.15 6.12 12.86
N ALA A 233 -11.23 5.56 13.66
CA ALA A 233 -10.36 6.35 14.53
C ALA A 233 -9.45 7.30 13.72
N CYS A 234 -8.92 6.84 12.59
CA CYS A 234 -8.14 7.69 11.69
C CYS A 234 -9.00 8.79 11.05
N ASP A 235 -10.23 8.47 10.63
CA ASP A 235 -11.18 9.46 10.10
C ASP A 235 -11.51 10.53 11.16
N GLN A 236 -11.69 10.15 12.44
CA GLN A 236 -11.91 11.11 13.52
C GLN A 236 -10.68 11.98 13.74
N LEU A 237 -9.48 11.40 13.81
CA LEU A 237 -8.23 12.14 13.94
C LEU A 237 -8.06 13.17 12.80
N LEU A 238 -8.32 12.75 11.56
CA LEU A 238 -8.23 13.62 10.38
C LEU A 238 -9.29 14.72 10.41
N LEU A 239 -10.51 14.43 10.86
CA LEU A 239 -11.58 15.41 11.02
C LEU A 239 -11.22 16.48 12.06
N GLU A 240 -10.68 16.06 13.21
CA GLU A 240 -10.20 16.95 14.25
C GLU A 240 -9.02 17.80 13.75
N ALA A 241 -8.07 17.19 13.05
CA ALA A 241 -6.93 17.90 12.45
C ALA A 241 -7.39 18.93 11.42
N CYS A 242 -8.38 18.61 10.58
CA CYS A 242 -8.94 19.56 9.61
C CYS A 242 -9.71 20.71 10.25
N SER A 243 -10.04 20.64 11.55
CA SER A 243 -10.68 21.74 12.27
C SER A 243 -9.69 22.85 12.63
N ASP A 244 -8.38 22.56 12.63
CA ASP A 244 -7.31 23.54 12.80
C ASP A 244 -6.78 24.01 11.43
N PRO A 245 -6.76 25.33 11.13
CA PRO A 245 -6.33 25.83 9.83
C PRO A 245 -4.88 25.46 9.45
N SER A 246 -3.97 25.44 10.41
CA SER A 246 -2.54 25.15 10.16
C SER A 246 -2.34 23.69 9.79
N SER A 247 -3.01 22.80 10.52
CA SER A 247 -3.02 21.36 10.26
C SER A 247 -3.73 21.02 8.96
N TYR A 248 -4.81 21.73 8.62
CA TYR A 248 -5.50 21.57 7.35
C TYR A 248 -4.63 21.97 6.14
N GLU A 249 -3.98 23.13 6.18
CA GLU A 249 -3.06 23.59 5.12
C GLU A 249 -1.94 22.56 4.88
N GLN A 250 -1.42 21.98 5.95
CA GLN A 250 -0.41 20.92 5.84
C GLN A 250 -0.97 19.63 5.22
N LEU A 251 -2.18 19.22 5.62
CA LEU A 251 -2.84 18.04 5.06
C LEU A 251 -3.17 18.22 3.57
N GLU A 252 -3.53 19.42 3.10
CA GLU A 252 -3.78 19.70 1.66
C GLU A 252 -2.57 19.37 0.78
N HIS A 253 -1.35 19.48 1.33
CA HIS A 253 -0.10 19.17 0.65
C HIS A 253 0.43 17.75 0.91
N CYS A 254 -0.36 16.91 1.58
CA CYS A 254 0.02 15.55 1.93
C CYS A 254 -0.67 14.51 1.00
N PRO A 255 0.00 13.37 0.67
CA PRO A 255 -0.63 12.29 -0.08
C PRO A 255 -1.97 11.80 0.49
N ILE A 256 -2.19 11.95 1.80
CA ILE A 256 -3.47 11.63 2.44
C ILE A 256 -4.63 12.35 1.75
N HIS A 257 -4.48 13.62 1.40
CA HIS A 257 -5.57 14.43 0.85
C HIS A 257 -6.15 13.82 -0.43
N GLY A 258 -5.32 13.32 -1.35
CA GLY A 258 -5.81 12.68 -2.58
C GLY A 258 -5.96 11.17 -2.50
N LEU A 259 -5.22 10.48 -1.62
CA LEU A 259 -5.27 9.02 -1.52
C LEU A 259 -6.36 8.52 -0.57
N TRP A 260 -6.67 9.24 0.50
CA TRP A 260 -7.65 8.77 1.48
C TRP A 260 -9.01 8.54 0.81
N SER A 261 -9.67 7.44 1.18
CA SER A 261 -11.01 7.16 0.67
C SER A 261 -11.95 8.26 1.14
N LEU A 262 -12.88 8.69 0.29
CA LEU A 262 -13.83 9.74 0.65
C LEU A 262 -14.74 9.23 1.77
N SER A 263 -14.35 9.53 2.99
CA SER A 263 -15.28 9.59 4.11
C SER A 263 -16.09 10.87 3.87
N PRO A 264 -17.43 10.80 3.79
CA PRO A 264 -18.26 11.97 3.50
C PRO A 264 -18.14 13.08 4.57
N MET A 265 -17.50 12.76 5.71
CA MET A 265 -17.23 13.69 6.80
C MET A 265 -15.93 14.48 6.61
N LEU A 266 -14.98 13.98 5.83
CA LEU A 266 -13.70 14.65 5.62
C LEU A 266 -13.82 15.72 4.54
N PRO A 267 -13.19 16.90 4.72
CA PRO A 267 -13.22 17.99 3.75
C PRO A 267 -12.33 17.74 2.51
N PHE A 268 -11.83 16.52 2.33
CA PHE A 268 -10.93 16.13 1.24
C PHE A 268 -11.69 16.00 -0.08
N GLY A 269 -11.91 17.15 -0.73
CA GLY A 269 -12.42 17.25 -2.09
C GLY A 269 -13.87 16.77 -2.29
N LYS A 270 -14.55 17.34 -3.29
CA LYS A 270 -15.78 16.75 -3.81
C LYS A 270 -15.40 15.61 -4.75
N MET A 271 -16.16 14.51 -4.76
CA MET A 271 -15.98 13.36 -5.66
C MET A 271 -15.87 13.70 -7.16
N GLU A 272 -16.27 14.90 -7.54
CA GLU A 272 -16.82 15.15 -8.87
C GLU A 272 -15.80 15.64 -9.89
N VAL A 273 -14.63 16.16 -9.49
CA VAL A 273 -13.65 16.69 -10.44
C VAL A 273 -12.23 16.28 -10.05
N ASP A 274 -11.57 15.60 -10.99
CA ASP A 274 -10.11 15.33 -10.99
C ASP A 274 -9.57 14.28 -9.99
N ARG A 275 -10.43 13.43 -9.43
CA ARG A 275 -10.00 12.39 -8.48
C ARG A 275 -8.96 11.43 -9.10
N CYS A 276 -9.10 11.07 -10.37
CA CYS A 276 -8.14 10.21 -11.06
C CYS A 276 -6.75 10.87 -11.15
N SER A 277 -6.67 12.14 -11.56
CA SER A 277 -5.40 12.85 -11.70
C SER A 277 -4.74 13.11 -10.35
N GLN A 278 -5.50 13.50 -9.33
CA GLN A 278 -4.96 13.68 -7.97
C GLN A 278 -4.34 12.39 -7.45
N ARG A 279 -5.05 11.26 -7.57
CA ARG A 279 -4.52 9.96 -7.14
C ARG A 279 -3.24 9.60 -7.89
N ARG A 280 -3.21 9.82 -9.20
CA ARG A 280 -2.03 9.59 -10.04
C ARG A 280 -0.84 10.43 -9.57
N GLU A 281 -1.06 11.73 -9.37
CA GLU A 281 -0.03 12.66 -8.88
C GLU A 281 0.54 12.18 -7.55
N TRP A 282 -0.31 11.89 -6.57
CA TRP A 282 0.13 11.43 -5.26
C TRP A 282 0.84 10.08 -5.29
N TRP A 283 0.38 9.13 -6.09
CA TRP A 283 1.11 7.88 -6.29
C TRP A 283 2.49 8.10 -6.91
N GLY A 284 2.65 9.09 -7.78
CA GLY A 284 3.95 9.51 -8.32
C GLY A 284 4.92 10.07 -7.28
N THR A 285 4.41 10.58 -6.15
CA THR A 285 5.26 11.05 -5.02
C THR A 285 5.72 9.92 -4.09
N LEU A 286 5.07 8.76 -4.14
CA LEU A 286 5.35 7.64 -3.24
C LEU A 286 6.39 6.67 -3.84
N GLY A 287 7.09 5.96 -2.94
CA GLY A 287 8.10 5.00 -3.36
C GLY A 287 7.52 3.70 -3.92
N LEU A 288 8.37 2.96 -4.63
CA LEU A 288 8.03 1.64 -5.17
C LEU A 288 7.57 0.65 -4.09
N ARG A 289 8.13 0.75 -2.88
CA ARG A 289 7.78 -0.12 -1.74
C ARG A 289 6.32 0.08 -1.35
N GLU A 290 5.88 1.32 -1.24
CA GLU A 290 4.54 1.73 -0.87
C GLU A 290 3.52 1.26 -1.92
N ILE A 291 3.85 1.42 -3.22
CA ILE A 291 3.02 0.92 -4.33
C ILE A 291 2.91 -0.62 -4.29
N GLN A 292 4.01 -1.33 -4.07
CA GLN A 292 3.99 -2.79 -3.95
C GLN A 292 3.15 -3.27 -2.76
N TRP A 293 3.21 -2.57 -1.63
CA TRP A 293 2.33 -2.81 -0.49
C TRP A 293 0.87 -2.56 -0.85
N ARG A 294 0.56 -1.45 -1.53
CA ARG A 294 -0.81 -1.16 -1.99
C ARG A 294 -1.36 -2.28 -2.86
N ILE A 295 -0.60 -2.74 -3.85
CA ILE A 295 -1.00 -3.82 -4.76
C ILE A 295 -1.25 -5.13 -4.00
N SER A 296 -0.41 -5.44 -3.03
CA SER A 296 -0.56 -6.64 -2.18
C SER A 296 -1.78 -6.52 -1.28
N SER A 297 -1.97 -5.34 -0.68
CA SER A 297 -3.12 -5.05 0.16
C SER A 297 -4.44 -5.16 -0.62
N ALA A 298 -4.48 -4.56 -1.80
CA ALA A 298 -5.54 -4.68 -2.79
C ALA A 298 -5.84 -6.15 -3.14
N PHE A 299 -4.82 -6.96 -3.37
CA PHE A 299 -5.01 -8.36 -3.73
C PHE A 299 -5.75 -9.13 -2.63
N ASP A 300 -5.29 -9.06 -1.37
CA ASP A 300 -5.95 -9.89 -0.35
C ASP A 300 -7.34 -9.35 0.01
N VAL A 301 -7.57 -8.03 -0.09
CA VAL A 301 -8.93 -7.46 -0.04
C VAL A 301 -9.85 -8.15 -1.05
N LEU A 302 -9.35 -8.37 -2.27
CA LEU A 302 -10.10 -8.94 -3.37
C LEU A 302 -10.21 -10.46 -3.33
N VAL A 303 -9.31 -11.14 -2.61
CA VAL A 303 -9.41 -12.59 -2.36
C VAL A 303 -10.44 -12.91 -1.29
N ASP A 304 -10.59 -12.08 -0.26
CA ASP A 304 -11.55 -12.29 0.82
C ASP A 304 -12.99 -11.98 0.39
N TRP A 305 -13.72 -12.97 -0.12
CA TRP A 305 -15.10 -12.82 -0.61
C TRP A 305 -16.13 -12.41 0.45
N GLY A 306 -15.83 -12.58 1.74
CA GLY A 306 -16.73 -12.20 2.83
C GLY A 306 -16.90 -10.68 2.96
N ARG A 307 -15.96 -9.91 2.42
CA ARG A 307 -15.93 -8.46 2.57
C ARG A 307 -16.81 -7.71 1.57
N SER A 308 -17.62 -6.80 2.09
CA SER A 308 -18.31 -5.83 1.25
C SER A 308 -17.34 -4.73 0.81
N LEU A 309 -17.28 -4.45 -0.49
CA LEU A 309 -16.57 -3.29 -1.02
C LEU A 309 -17.58 -2.15 -1.16
N THR A 310 -17.30 -0.99 -0.57
CA THR A 310 -18.09 0.22 -0.84
C THR A 310 -17.84 0.67 -2.29
N GLU A 311 -18.78 1.41 -2.89
CA GLU A 311 -18.64 1.87 -4.28
C GLU A 311 -17.43 2.80 -4.43
N VAL A 312 -17.27 3.76 -3.51
CA VAL A 312 -16.12 4.67 -3.45
C VAL A 312 -14.79 3.91 -3.37
N PHE A 313 -14.69 2.96 -2.43
CA PHE A 313 -13.47 2.17 -2.27
C PHE A 313 -13.19 1.30 -3.50
N SER A 314 -14.24 0.74 -4.12
CA SER A 314 -14.10 -0.05 -5.34
C SER A 314 -13.58 0.80 -6.50
N PHE A 315 -14.05 2.05 -6.60
CA PHE A 315 -13.59 2.99 -7.61
C PHE A 315 -12.13 3.39 -7.39
N ASP A 316 -11.75 3.79 -6.19
CA ASP A 316 -10.35 4.12 -5.84
C ASP A 316 -9.40 2.95 -6.12
N LEU A 317 -9.83 1.74 -5.77
CA LEU A 317 -9.07 0.52 -6.02
C LEU A 317 -8.91 0.25 -7.51
N LEU A 318 -9.95 0.49 -8.32
CA LEU A 318 -9.87 0.34 -9.76
C LEU A 318 -8.90 1.35 -10.40
N ILE A 319 -8.96 2.63 -9.99
CA ILE A 319 -8.02 3.66 -10.46
C ILE A 319 -6.58 3.22 -10.17
N ASP A 320 -6.29 2.88 -8.91
CA ASP A 320 -4.95 2.43 -8.49
C ASP A 320 -4.47 1.27 -9.36
N LEU A 321 -5.32 0.25 -9.55
CA LEU A 321 -4.96 -0.95 -10.29
C LEU A 321 -4.80 -0.70 -11.79
N LEU A 322 -5.56 0.21 -12.39
CA LEU A 322 -5.36 0.61 -13.80
C LEU A 322 -4.04 1.36 -13.97
N GLU A 323 -3.82 2.40 -13.17
CA GLU A 323 -2.59 3.22 -13.23
C GLU A 323 -1.34 2.37 -12.98
N PHE A 324 -1.35 1.47 -11.98
CA PHE A 324 -0.22 0.59 -11.72
C PHE A 324 -0.01 -0.48 -12.80
N SER A 325 -1.08 -1.00 -13.41
CA SER A 325 -0.97 -2.01 -14.48
C SER A 325 -0.50 -1.38 -15.80
N GLY A 326 -0.91 -0.14 -16.05
CA GLY A 326 -0.56 0.64 -17.24
C GLY A 326 0.69 1.51 -17.10
N SER A 327 1.33 1.54 -15.94
CA SER A 327 2.54 2.35 -15.73
C SER A 327 3.72 1.84 -16.56
N THR A 328 4.45 2.78 -17.15
CA THR A 328 5.76 2.58 -17.81
C THR A 328 6.93 2.81 -16.86
N GLU A 329 6.69 3.46 -15.71
CA GLU A 329 7.70 3.79 -14.71
C GLU A 329 7.92 2.65 -13.71
N LEU A 330 6.89 1.84 -13.47
CA LEU A 330 6.97 0.69 -12.57
C LEU A 330 7.70 -0.50 -13.23
N PRO A 331 8.53 -1.24 -12.49
CA PRO A 331 9.11 -2.48 -12.99
C PRO A 331 8.02 -3.48 -13.40
N ASP A 332 8.22 -4.19 -14.51
CA ASP A 332 7.24 -5.17 -15.01
C ASP A 332 6.74 -6.16 -13.95
N PRO A 333 7.58 -6.71 -13.04
CA PRO A 333 7.09 -7.57 -11.99
C PRO A 333 6.05 -6.93 -11.07
N THR A 334 6.11 -5.61 -10.88
CA THR A 334 5.13 -4.85 -10.10
C THR A 334 3.87 -4.59 -10.92
N SER A 335 4.00 -4.18 -12.18
CA SER A 335 2.85 -3.94 -13.07
C SER A 335 2.04 -5.22 -13.33
N PHE A 336 2.69 -6.38 -13.48
CA PHE A 336 2.01 -7.67 -13.59
C PHE A 336 1.30 -8.10 -12.29
N ARG A 337 1.85 -7.77 -11.12
CA ARG A 337 1.14 -7.98 -9.84
C ARG A 337 -0.11 -7.09 -9.76
N ALA A 338 -0.02 -5.84 -10.19
CA ALA A 338 -1.17 -4.95 -10.29
C ALA A 338 -2.22 -5.51 -11.27
N LEU A 339 -1.79 -5.99 -12.44
CA LEU A 339 -2.66 -6.56 -13.46
C LEU A 339 -3.38 -7.83 -12.95
N ARG A 340 -2.72 -8.64 -12.13
CA ARG A 340 -3.37 -9.75 -11.43
C ARG A 340 -4.45 -9.26 -10.47
N SER A 341 -4.15 -8.25 -9.65
CA SER A 341 -5.13 -7.67 -8.75
C SER A 341 -6.30 -7.04 -9.51
N LEU A 342 -6.05 -6.39 -10.65
CA LEU A 342 -7.06 -5.87 -11.56
C LEU A 342 -7.96 -6.98 -12.11
N HIS A 343 -7.37 -8.09 -12.58
CA HIS A 343 -8.12 -9.27 -13.00
C HIS A 343 -9.04 -9.80 -11.88
N ARG A 344 -8.52 -9.92 -10.65
CA ARG A 344 -9.33 -10.35 -9.50
C ARG A 344 -10.44 -9.35 -9.17
N PHE A 345 -10.18 -8.05 -9.32
CA PHE A 345 -11.17 -6.99 -9.16
C PHE A 345 -12.34 -7.20 -10.13
N PHE A 346 -12.08 -7.45 -11.41
CA PHE A 346 -13.16 -7.70 -12.39
C PHE A 346 -13.98 -8.95 -12.09
N ILE A 347 -13.34 -10.02 -11.60
CA ILE A 347 -14.06 -11.25 -11.22
C ILE A 347 -15.04 -10.97 -10.08
N ARG A 348 -14.62 -10.17 -9.10
CA ARG A 348 -15.40 -9.90 -7.89
C ARG A 348 -16.45 -8.82 -8.06
N SER A 349 -16.11 -7.73 -8.74
CA SER A 349 -16.89 -6.50 -8.73
C SER A 349 -17.99 -6.47 -9.79
N GLY A 350 -17.96 -7.34 -10.80
CA GLY A 350 -18.99 -7.42 -11.85
C GLY A 350 -19.32 -6.06 -12.46
N ASP A 351 -20.60 -5.67 -12.46
CA ASP A 351 -21.09 -4.39 -12.99
C ASP A 351 -20.46 -3.16 -12.33
N ARG A 352 -19.99 -3.26 -11.07
CA ARG A 352 -19.29 -2.14 -10.42
C ARG A 352 -17.97 -1.83 -11.10
N ALA A 353 -17.30 -2.83 -11.65
CA ALA A 353 -16.08 -2.62 -12.42
C ALA A 353 -16.36 -1.88 -13.73
N VAL A 354 -17.48 -2.20 -14.40
CA VAL A 354 -17.90 -1.51 -15.63
C VAL A 354 -18.21 -0.04 -15.35
N ARG A 355 -18.94 0.25 -14.26
CA ARG A 355 -19.21 1.64 -13.85
C ARG A 355 -17.94 2.39 -13.47
N GLY A 356 -17.05 1.74 -12.72
CA GLY A 356 -15.76 2.32 -12.35
C GLY A 356 -14.89 2.62 -13.58
N LEU A 357 -14.89 1.75 -14.59
CA LEU A 357 -14.17 1.98 -15.85
C LEU A 357 -14.72 3.21 -16.59
N ARG A 358 -16.05 3.37 -16.63
CA ARG A 358 -16.67 4.56 -17.21
C ARG A 358 -16.23 5.81 -16.48
N MET A 359 -16.34 5.81 -15.15
CA MET A 359 -15.90 6.94 -14.33
C MET A 359 -14.41 7.26 -14.50
N TYR A 360 -13.56 6.24 -14.63
CA TYR A 360 -12.12 6.43 -14.88
C TYR A 360 -11.89 7.16 -16.20
N LEU A 361 -12.57 6.74 -17.27
CA LEU A 361 -12.45 7.39 -18.58
C LEU A 361 -13.05 8.80 -18.62
N ASP A 362 -14.14 9.02 -17.90
CA ASP A 362 -14.78 10.34 -17.82
C ASP A 362 -13.91 11.36 -17.07
N GLN A 363 -13.05 10.90 -16.16
CA GLN A 363 -12.19 11.74 -15.32
C GLN A 363 -10.71 11.74 -15.74
N THR A 364 -10.33 11.00 -16.77
CA THR A 364 -8.94 10.86 -17.21
C THR A 364 -8.78 11.47 -18.60
N PRO A 365 -7.73 12.29 -18.84
CA PRO A 365 -7.39 12.74 -20.19
C PRO A 365 -7.30 11.57 -21.16
N LEU A 366 -7.91 11.72 -22.34
CA LEU A 366 -8.09 10.61 -23.28
C LEU A 366 -6.76 10.00 -23.74
N ASP A 367 -5.76 10.84 -23.98
CA ASP A 367 -4.38 10.46 -24.31
C ASP A 367 -3.74 9.63 -23.19
N HIS A 368 -3.87 10.06 -21.94
CA HIS A 368 -3.36 9.28 -20.81
C HIS A 368 -4.07 7.93 -20.67
N ALA A 369 -5.40 7.91 -20.84
CA ALA A 369 -6.14 6.65 -20.83
C ALA A 369 -5.65 5.71 -21.94
N GLN A 370 -5.38 6.23 -23.14
CA GLN A 370 -4.82 5.45 -24.24
C GLN A 370 -3.45 4.85 -23.88
N ASP A 371 -2.56 5.62 -23.26
CA ASP A 371 -1.25 5.12 -22.85
C ASP A 371 -1.36 4.01 -21.80
N VAL A 372 -2.21 4.21 -20.78
CA VAL A 372 -2.49 3.20 -19.73
C VAL A 372 -3.02 1.92 -20.35
N PHE A 373 -4.02 2.02 -21.22
CA PHE A 373 -4.61 0.83 -21.85
C PHE A 373 -3.65 0.18 -22.84
N SER A 374 -2.83 0.92 -23.58
CA SER A 374 -1.80 0.37 -24.48
C SER A 374 -0.81 -0.51 -23.71
N CYS A 375 -0.35 -0.03 -22.56
CA CYS A 375 0.53 -0.79 -21.68
C CYS A 375 -0.15 -2.04 -21.10
N ILE A 376 -1.43 -1.93 -20.71
CA ILE A 376 -2.21 -3.09 -20.24
C ILE A 376 -2.38 -4.13 -21.36
N ILE A 377 -2.73 -3.72 -22.58
CA ILE A 377 -2.90 -4.62 -23.72
C ILE A 377 -1.58 -5.30 -24.08
N GLN A 378 -0.46 -4.57 -24.11
CA GLN A 378 0.86 -5.13 -24.33
C GLN A 378 1.20 -6.20 -23.28
N ARG A 379 0.90 -5.94 -21.99
CA ARG A 379 1.12 -6.93 -20.92
C ARG A 379 0.20 -8.15 -21.04
N LEU A 380 -1.04 -7.97 -21.48
CA LEU A 380 -1.95 -9.09 -21.78
C LEU A 380 -1.48 -9.91 -22.99
N LEU A 381 -0.85 -9.27 -23.97
CA LEU A 381 -0.22 -9.94 -25.10
C LEU A 381 0.96 -10.80 -24.61
N LEU A 382 1.84 -10.25 -23.78
CA LEU A 382 2.95 -11.01 -23.15
C LEU A 382 2.43 -12.19 -22.31
N LEU A 383 1.34 -12.01 -21.56
CA LEU A 383 0.70 -13.10 -20.81
C LEU A 383 0.15 -14.20 -21.74
N SER A 384 -0.40 -13.81 -22.89
CA SER A 384 -0.97 -14.73 -23.88
C SER A 384 0.11 -15.52 -24.62
N LEU A 385 1.25 -14.89 -24.88
CA LEU A 385 2.44 -15.49 -25.49
C LEU A 385 3.31 -16.29 -24.51
N GLN A 386 2.94 -16.33 -23.23
CA GLN A 386 3.69 -16.99 -22.17
C GLN A 386 5.12 -16.45 -21.97
N ASP A 387 5.30 -15.15 -22.17
CA ASP A 387 6.59 -14.50 -21.99
C ASP A 387 7.11 -14.63 -20.54
N PRO A 388 8.40 -14.96 -20.31
CA PRO A 388 8.98 -15.05 -18.96
C PRO A 388 8.83 -13.78 -18.11
N ALA A 389 8.77 -12.59 -18.70
CA ALA A 389 8.51 -11.34 -17.99
C ALA A 389 7.17 -11.38 -17.22
N ALA A 390 6.21 -12.14 -17.74
CA ALA A 390 4.88 -12.33 -17.18
C ALA A 390 4.83 -13.32 -15.99
N ASP A 391 5.94 -14.01 -15.65
CA ASP A 391 5.97 -15.01 -14.57
C ASP A 391 5.56 -14.43 -13.21
N SER A 392 5.87 -13.16 -12.98
CA SER A 392 5.51 -12.41 -11.77
C SER A 392 4.00 -12.35 -11.52
N PHE A 393 3.18 -12.42 -12.56
CA PHE A 393 1.73 -12.55 -12.45
C PHE A 393 1.34 -13.81 -11.65
N TYR A 394 2.07 -14.92 -11.78
CA TYR A 394 1.69 -16.22 -11.19
C TYR A 394 2.42 -16.58 -9.89
N LYS A 395 3.45 -15.82 -9.47
CA LYS A 395 4.34 -16.19 -8.35
C LYS A 395 3.66 -16.50 -7.00
N PHE A 396 2.42 -16.07 -6.77
CA PHE A 396 1.69 -16.38 -5.53
C PHE A 396 0.89 -17.69 -5.59
N CYS A 397 0.50 -18.16 -6.79
CA CYS A 397 -0.37 -19.33 -6.90
C CYS A 397 0.34 -20.64 -6.52
N CYS A 398 1.68 -20.68 -6.54
CA CYS A 398 2.49 -21.75 -5.98
C CYS A 398 3.99 -21.35 -6.04
N PRO A 399 4.62 -20.92 -4.93
CA PRO A 399 6.05 -20.62 -4.89
C PRO A 399 6.94 -21.83 -5.22
N GLN A 400 6.39 -23.05 -5.10
CA GLN A 400 7.08 -24.32 -5.30
C GLN A 400 6.58 -25.12 -6.51
N SER A 401 5.55 -24.65 -7.22
CA SER A 401 5.04 -25.39 -8.38
C SER A 401 5.83 -25.00 -9.62
N THR A 402 6.62 -25.94 -10.11
CA THR A 402 7.20 -25.92 -11.45
C THR A 402 6.15 -26.19 -12.55
N VAL A 403 4.88 -26.39 -12.19
CA VAL A 403 3.79 -26.69 -13.13
C VAL A 403 3.29 -25.39 -13.77
N ALA A 404 3.28 -25.37 -15.10
CA ALA A 404 2.73 -24.29 -15.91
C ALA A 404 1.29 -23.96 -15.43
N CYS A 405 1.12 -22.77 -14.84
CA CYS A 405 -0.17 -22.38 -14.29
C CYS A 405 -1.18 -22.16 -15.43
N HIS A 406 -2.11 -23.11 -15.66
CA HIS A 406 -3.16 -23.02 -16.70
C HIS A 406 -4.07 -21.79 -16.61
N LEU A 407 -3.92 -20.96 -15.58
CA LEU A 407 -4.58 -19.66 -15.45
C LEU A 407 -4.01 -18.61 -16.42
N ARG A 408 -2.91 -18.88 -17.15
CA ARG A 408 -2.25 -17.84 -17.95
C ARG A 408 -3.12 -17.23 -19.04
N GLY A 409 -3.48 -18.03 -20.04
CA GLY A 409 -4.35 -17.59 -21.13
C GLY A 409 -5.78 -17.27 -20.66
N LYS A 410 -6.27 -17.94 -19.59
CA LYS A 410 -7.62 -17.72 -19.07
C LYS A 410 -7.80 -16.31 -18.48
N ALA A 411 -6.78 -15.78 -17.81
CA ALA A 411 -6.84 -14.42 -17.26
C ALA A 411 -6.90 -13.35 -18.36
N ALA A 412 -6.10 -13.51 -19.42
CA ALA A 412 -6.13 -12.62 -20.58
C ALA A 412 -7.49 -12.66 -21.28
N LEU A 413 -8.02 -13.86 -21.56
CA LEU A 413 -9.36 -14.03 -22.15
C LEU A 413 -10.47 -13.42 -21.28
N HIS A 414 -10.41 -13.59 -19.96
CA HIS A 414 -11.41 -13.00 -19.08
C HIS A 414 -11.34 -11.45 -19.10
N LEU A 415 -10.14 -10.85 -19.10
CA LEU A 415 -10.01 -9.39 -19.22
C LEU A 415 -10.49 -8.89 -20.59
N ILE A 416 -10.16 -9.59 -21.69
CA ILE A 416 -10.70 -9.28 -23.03
C ILE A 416 -12.23 -9.28 -23.02
N GLN A 417 -12.85 -10.30 -22.42
CA GLN A 417 -14.30 -10.38 -22.29
C GLN A 417 -14.85 -9.15 -21.53
N ARG A 418 -14.23 -8.80 -20.40
CA ARG A 418 -14.69 -7.68 -19.55
C ARG A 418 -14.54 -6.33 -20.22
N PHE A 419 -13.42 -6.10 -20.91
CA PHE A 419 -13.20 -4.91 -21.72
C PHE A 419 -14.20 -4.82 -22.88
N SER A 420 -14.44 -5.93 -23.59
CA SER A 420 -15.43 -5.97 -24.67
C SER A 420 -16.85 -5.69 -24.18
N GLN A 421 -17.27 -6.29 -23.07
CA GLN A 421 -18.57 -6.04 -22.46
C GLN A 421 -18.73 -4.58 -22.05
N SER A 422 -17.69 -3.98 -21.46
CA SER A 422 -17.72 -2.57 -21.06
C SER A 422 -17.79 -1.63 -22.26
N ALA A 423 -17.01 -1.93 -23.31
CA ALA A 423 -16.94 -1.14 -24.55
C ALA A 423 -18.25 -1.15 -25.35
N GLN A 424 -19.09 -2.19 -25.24
CA GLN A 424 -20.43 -2.20 -25.86
C GLN A 424 -21.34 -1.04 -25.41
N SER A 425 -21.09 -0.49 -24.23
CA SER A 425 -21.90 0.57 -23.63
C SER A 425 -21.09 1.85 -23.36
N ASN A 426 -19.88 1.95 -23.90
CA ASN A 426 -18.97 3.07 -23.68
C ASN A 426 -18.10 3.30 -24.93
N ASP A 427 -18.52 4.24 -25.77
CA ASP A 427 -17.82 4.60 -27.01
C ASP A 427 -16.39 5.09 -26.75
N THR A 428 -16.17 5.82 -25.65
CA THR A 428 -14.83 6.27 -25.25
C THR A 428 -13.91 5.09 -24.99
N LEU A 429 -14.37 4.09 -24.22
CA LEU A 429 -13.59 2.88 -23.97
C LEU A 429 -13.32 2.10 -25.27
N TYR A 430 -14.32 2.01 -26.15
CA TYR A 430 -14.17 1.37 -27.46
C TYR A 430 -13.03 2.03 -28.25
N GLN A 431 -13.02 3.36 -28.35
CA GLN A 431 -11.98 4.11 -29.06
C GLN A 431 -10.60 3.92 -28.41
N VAL A 432 -10.53 3.98 -27.08
CA VAL A 432 -9.28 3.74 -26.33
C VAL A 432 -8.72 2.34 -26.60
N LEU A 433 -9.55 1.30 -26.59
CA LEU A 433 -9.11 -0.08 -26.83
C LEU A 433 -8.66 -0.32 -28.27
N ILE A 434 -9.32 0.28 -29.26
CA ILE A 434 -8.89 0.22 -30.67
C ILE A 434 -7.49 0.82 -30.83
N GLN A 435 -7.26 1.98 -30.21
CA GLN A 435 -5.96 2.65 -30.28
C GLN A 435 -4.87 1.92 -29.49
N ALA A 436 -5.24 1.21 -28.43
CA ALA A 436 -4.36 0.36 -27.63
C ALA A 436 -4.00 -1.00 -28.28
N ASP A 437 -4.28 -1.20 -29.57
CA ASP A 437 -4.04 -2.44 -30.32
C ASP A 437 -4.73 -3.70 -29.72
N ILE A 438 -6.01 -3.56 -29.33
CA ILE A 438 -6.82 -4.72 -28.94
C ILE A 438 -6.87 -5.79 -30.06
N ALA A 439 -6.74 -5.39 -31.32
CA ALA A 439 -6.69 -6.28 -32.48
C ALA A 439 -5.50 -7.25 -32.44
N GLY A 440 -4.29 -6.75 -32.15
CA GLY A 440 -3.09 -7.58 -31.96
C GLY A 440 -3.27 -8.58 -30.83
N LEU A 441 -3.86 -8.16 -29.71
CA LEU A 441 -4.18 -9.07 -28.59
C LEU A 441 -5.19 -10.15 -29.00
N LEU A 442 -6.26 -9.79 -29.72
CA LEU A 442 -7.26 -10.75 -30.18
C LEU A 442 -6.67 -11.76 -31.17
N SER A 443 -5.79 -11.33 -32.07
CA SER A 443 -5.10 -12.21 -33.02
C SER A 443 -4.20 -13.21 -32.28
N SER A 444 -3.37 -12.75 -31.35
CA SER A 444 -2.53 -13.62 -30.51
C SER A 444 -3.35 -14.58 -29.65
N ALA A 445 -4.43 -14.09 -29.05
CA ALA A 445 -5.34 -14.90 -28.26
C ALA A 445 -6.15 -15.88 -29.12
N SER A 446 -6.24 -15.71 -30.45
CA SER A 446 -6.80 -16.71 -31.37
C SER A 446 -5.75 -17.77 -31.75
N THR A 447 -4.51 -17.38 -32.01
CA THR A 447 -3.44 -18.27 -32.49
C THR A 447 -2.77 -19.11 -31.41
N ALA A 448 -2.98 -18.80 -30.13
CA ALA A 448 -2.54 -19.63 -29.01
C ALA A 448 -3.32 -20.97 -28.95
N VAL A 449 -3.26 -21.77 -30.00
CA VAL A 449 -3.90 -23.08 -30.13
C VAL A 449 -3.24 -24.03 -29.12
N GLU A 450 -4.06 -24.73 -28.32
CA GLU A 450 -3.56 -25.81 -27.46
C GLU A 450 -2.91 -26.89 -28.33
N TYR A 451 -1.72 -27.37 -27.95
CA TYR A 451 -0.95 -28.30 -28.76
C TYR A 451 -1.77 -29.56 -29.15
N PRO A 452 -1.60 -30.10 -30.37
CA PRO A 452 -2.41 -31.20 -30.91
C PRO A 452 -2.17 -32.57 -30.25
N ASP A 453 -1.26 -32.68 -29.29
CA ASP A 453 -0.89 -33.95 -28.66
C ASP A 453 -1.90 -34.42 -27.60
N GLY A 454 -2.95 -33.64 -27.33
CA GLY A 454 -4.02 -34.02 -26.42
C GLY A 454 -3.59 -34.14 -24.95
N THR A 455 -2.36 -33.72 -24.60
CA THR A 455 -1.86 -33.80 -23.22
C THR A 455 -2.35 -32.65 -22.33
N THR A 456 -3.23 -31.77 -22.81
CA THR A 456 -4.06 -30.90 -21.93
C THR A 456 -5.27 -31.61 -21.34
N GLN A 457 -5.50 -32.90 -21.65
CA GLN A 457 -6.15 -33.81 -20.71
C GLN A 457 -5.10 -34.43 -19.78
N GLN A 458 -4.30 -33.57 -19.13
CA GLN A 458 -3.77 -33.91 -17.82
C GLN A 458 -5.00 -34.09 -16.93
N ASP A 459 -5.39 -35.35 -16.80
CA ASP A 459 -6.48 -35.84 -15.98
C ASP A 459 -6.54 -35.06 -14.67
N TRP A 460 -7.56 -34.21 -14.54
CA TRP A 460 -7.80 -33.42 -13.32
C TRP A 460 -7.91 -34.34 -12.09
N SER A 461 -8.22 -35.64 -12.28
CA SER A 461 -8.25 -36.63 -11.21
C SER A 461 -6.85 -37.08 -10.73
N SER A 462 -5.81 -36.96 -11.55
CA SER A 462 -4.42 -37.25 -11.15
C SER A 462 -3.82 -36.17 -10.25
N TYR A 463 -4.28 -34.92 -10.36
CA TYR A 463 -3.93 -33.87 -9.39
C TYR A 463 -4.71 -34.03 -8.09
N ALA A 464 -6.00 -34.38 -8.13
CA ALA A 464 -6.74 -34.73 -6.91
C ALA A 464 -6.07 -35.87 -6.11
N LEU A 465 -5.45 -36.84 -6.80
CA LEU A 465 -4.71 -37.96 -6.20
C LEU A 465 -3.30 -37.60 -5.66
N LEU A 466 -2.67 -36.53 -6.16
CA LEU A 466 -1.40 -36.01 -5.62
C LEU A 466 -1.61 -35.20 -4.33
N TRP A 467 -2.79 -34.60 -4.16
CA TRP A 467 -3.21 -33.92 -2.92
C TRP A 467 -3.71 -34.90 -1.85
N GLU A 468 -4.15 -36.10 -2.23
CA GLU A 468 -4.60 -37.15 -1.31
C GLU A 468 -3.46 -37.92 -0.62
N LYS A 469 -2.21 -37.71 -1.05
CA LYS A 469 -1.01 -38.39 -0.50
C LYS A 469 -0.06 -37.49 0.29
N GLN A 470 -0.35 -36.20 0.46
CA GLN A 470 0.38 -35.38 1.43
C GLN A 470 -0.17 -35.60 2.85
N PRO A 471 0.68 -35.54 3.89
CA PRO A 471 0.20 -35.59 5.27
C PRO A 471 -0.87 -34.51 5.47
N PRO A 472 -1.88 -34.75 6.33
CA PRO A 472 -3.04 -33.88 6.42
C PRO A 472 -2.62 -32.45 6.76
N VAL A 473 -2.66 -31.60 5.74
CA VAL A 473 -2.66 -30.15 5.88
C VAL A 473 -3.97 -29.81 6.59
N PRO A 474 -3.96 -28.98 7.65
CA PRO A 474 -5.19 -28.60 8.35
C PRO A 474 -6.26 -28.15 7.35
N SER A 475 -7.51 -28.59 7.51
CA SER A 475 -8.63 -28.31 6.60
C SER A 475 -8.85 -26.82 6.31
N GLU A 476 -8.28 -25.95 7.16
CA GLU A 476 -8.34 -24.49 7.06
C GLU A 476 -7.35 -23.91 6.04
N GLU A 477 -6.16 -24.50 5.87
CA GLU A 477 -5.23 -24.12 4.79
C GLU A 477 -5.72 -24.63 3.43
N LEU A 478 -6.43 -25.76 3.40
CA LEU A 478 -7.03 -26.31 2.18
C LEU A 478 -8.10 -25.37 1.60
N ASN A 479 -8.89 -24.70 2.44
CA ASN A 479 -9.89 -23.72 1.98
C ASN A 479 -9.25 -22.46 1.42
N TYR A 480 -8.19 -21.95 2.06
CA TYR A 480 -7.42 -20.80 1.54
C TYR A 480 -6.75 -21.14 0.21
N ILE A 481 -6.13 -22.33 0.11
CA ILE A 481 -5.54 -22.82 -1.13
C ILE A 481 -6.62 -23.00 -2.20
N ASN A 482 -7.81 -23.56 -1.91
CA ASN A 482 -8.89 -23.70 -2.88
C ASN A 482 -9.51 -22.36 -3.34
N GLU A 483 -9.56 -21.36 -2.47
CA GLU A 483 -9.97 -19.98 -2.81
C GLU A 483 -8.91 -19.24 -3.65
N ALA A 484 -7.63 -19.56 -3.46
CA ALA A 484 -6.49 -19.00 -4.17
C ALA A 484 -6.07 -19.75 -5.45
N SER A 485 -6.35 -21.07 -5.54
CA SER A 485 -5.82 -22.00 -6.57
C SER A 485 -6.59 -22.02 -7.89
N GLY A 486 -7.59 -21.17 -8.05
CA GLY A 486 -8.28 -21.00 -9.34
C GLY A 486 -9.44 -21.97 -9.59
N ASP A 487 -9.74 -22.93 -8.71
CA ASP A 487 -10.95 -23.78 -8.82
C ASP A 487 -12.24 -22.97 -8.61
N LEU A 488 -12.25 -22.06 -7.62
CA LEU A 488 -13.33 -21.09 -7.44
C LEU A 488 -13.44 -20.14 -8.65
N LEU A 489 -12.31 -19.76 -9.25
CA LEU A 489 -12.24 -18.84 -10.39
C LEU A 489 -12.83 -19.49 -11.64
N THR A 490 -12.51 -20.77 -11.85
CA THR A 490 -13.12 -21.64 -12.86
C THR A 490 -14.63 -21.73 -12.60
N LYS A 491 -15.06 -22.10 -11.39
CA LYS A 491 -16.48 -22.17 -11.03
C LYS A 491 -17.22 -20.84 -11.22
N VAL A 492 -16.65 -19.70 -10.83
CA VAL A 492 -17.27 -18.38 -10.99
C VAL A 492 -17.38 -18.00 -12.46
N ILE A 493 -16.32 -18.16 -13.26
CA ILE A 493 -16.34 -17.84 -14.69
C ILE A 493 -17.36 -18.73 -15.44
N PHE A 494 -17.39 -20.03 -15.12
CA PHE A 494 -18.29 -20.97 -15.81
C PHE A 494 -19.74 -20.92 -15.29
N SER A 495 -19.97 -20.70 -13.98
CA SER A 495 -21.33 -20.57 -13.43
C SER A 495 -22.02 -19.27 -13.80
N SER A 496 -21.28 -18.15 -13.83
CA SER A 496 -21.84 -16.85 -14.24
C SER A 496 -22.21 -16.81 -15.72
N ASN A 497 -21.52 -17.57 -16.57
CA ASN A 497 -21.75 -17.57 -18.02
C ASN A 497 -22.54 -18.80 -18.53
N ARG A 498 -22.85 -19.79 -17.68
CA ARG A 498 -23.51 -21.06 -18.07
C ARG A 498 -22.76 -21.83 -19.18
N ILE A 499 -21.43 -21.79 -19.19
CA ILE A 499 -20.62 -22.42 -20.25
C ILE A 499 -20.07 -23.76 -19.76
N SER A 500 -20.23 -24.81 -20.56
CA SER A 500 -19.87 -26.18 -20.20
C SER A 500 -18.44 -26.60 -20.61
N ASN A 501 -17.76 -25.85 -21.49
CA ASN A 501 -16.42 -26.19 -21.99
C ASN A 501 -15.50 -24.95 -22.15
N PRO A 502 -14.24 -24.98 -21.66
CA PRO A 502 -13.24 -23.92 -21.87
C PRO A 502 -13.00 -23.51 -23.33
N ALA A 503 -13.02 -24.46 -24.27
CA ALA A 503 -12.85 -24.18 -25.70
C ALA A 503 -14.03 -23.36 -26.24
N THR A 504 -15.26 -23.71 -25.83
CA THR A 504 -16.47 -22.95 -26.16
C THR A 504 -16.41 -21.54 -25.57
N TYR A 505 -15.98 -21.40 -24.31
CA TYR A 505 -15.83 -20.08 -23.69
C TYR A 505 -14.86 -19.18 -24.46
N ARG A 506 -13.69 -19.72 -24.84
CA ARG A 506 -12.72 -18.98 -25.65
C ARG A 506 -13.32 -18.53 -26.98
N THR A 507 -13.99 -19.44 -27.69
CA THR A 507 -14.64 -19.14 -28.97
C THR A 507 -15.71 -18.06 -28.82
N GLU A 508 -16.53 -18.12 -27.78
CA GLU A 508 -17.57 -17.11 -27.52
C GLU A 508 -16.99 -15.74 -27.17
N VAL A 509 -15.98 -15.69 -26.30
CA VAL A 509 -15.33 -14.43 -25.87
C VAL A 509 -14.67 -13.75 -27.05
N LEU A 510 -13.85 -14.48 -27.78
CA LEU A 510 -13.17 -13.92 -28.93
C LEU A 510 -14.20 -13.57 -30.01
N SER A 511 -15.26 -14.36 -30.25
CA SER A 511 -16.27 -14.06 -31.29
C SER A 511 -17.02 -12.77 -30.94
N LEU A 512 -17.35 -12.59 -29.67
CA LEU A 512 -17.94 -11.35 -29.17
C LEU A 512 -17.01 -10.15 -29.38
N ALA A 513 -15.73 -10.29 -29.04
CA ALA A 513 -14.75 -9.23 -29.20
C ALA A 513 -14.50 -8.88 -30.67
N TRP A 514 -14.31 -9.88 -31.54
CA TRP A 514 -14.19 -9.69 -32.98
C TRP A 514 -15.43 -8.99 -33.56
N LYS A 515 -16.65 -9.45 -33.20
CA LYS A 515 -17.89 -8.81 -33.63
C LYS A 515 -18.04 -7.38 -33.11
N LEU A 516 -17.44 -7.03 -31.98
CA LEU A 516 -17.51 -5.67 -31.46
C LEU A 516 -16.52 -4.75 -32.18
N PHE A 517 -15.25 -5.13 -32.20
CA PHE A 517 -14.16 -4.29 -32.68
C PHE A 517 -14.02 -4.24 -34.21
N PHE A 518 -14.63 -5.19 -34.94
CA PHE A 518 -14.58 -5.27 -36.40
C PHE A 518 -15.96 -5.18 -37.06
N ARG A 519 -16.98 -4.71 -36.33
CA ARG A 519 -18.26 -4.36 -36.95
C ARG A 519 -18.01 -3.26 -37.99
N PRO A 520 -18.49 -3.40 -39.24
CA PRO A 520 -18.54 -2.30 -40.17
C PRO A 520 -19.37 -1.20 -39.51
N ASP A 521 -18.78 -0.05 -39.23
CA ASP A 521 -19.53 1.08 -38.68
C ASP A 521 -20.54 1.52 -39.75
N PRO A 522 -21.86 1.39 -39.52
CA PRO A 522 -22.87 1.77 -40.50
C PRO A 522 -22.89 3.28 -40.77
N LYS A 523 -22.16 4.10 -39.99
CA LYS A 523 -22.03 5.55 -40.17
C LYS A 523 -20.67 5.99 -40.73
N ALA A 524 -19.65 5.14 -40.72
CA ALA A 524 -18.34 5.48 -41.27
C ALA A 524 -18.20 4.85 -42.66
N ASP A 525 -18.64 5.57 -43.70
CA ASP A 525 -18.51 5.09 -45.08
C ASP A 525 -17.04 4.84 -45.47
N ILE A 526 -16.05 5.48 -44.85
CA ILE A 526 -14.62 5.27 -45.16
C ILE A 526 -13.76 5.66 -43.95
N LEU A 527 -13.54 4.80 -42.96
CA LEU A 527 -12.44 4.99 -41.99
C LEU A 527 -11.85 3.66 -41.46
N PHE A 528 -11.29 2.83 -42.36
CA PHE A 528 -10.10 2.04 -42.05
C PHE A 528 -8.88 2.31 -42.98
N PRO A 529 -8.50 3.56 -43.34
CA PRO A 529 -7.22 3.82 -44.01
C PRO A 529 -5.99 3.49 -43.16
N SER A 530 -6.08 3.50 -41.83
CA SER A 530 -4.92 3.31 -40.93
C SER A 530 -4.66 1.86 -40.50
N LEU A 531 -5.62 0.93 -40.66
CA LEU A 531 -5.34 -0.51 -40.65
C LEU A 531 -4.70 -0.99 -41.97
N HIS A 532 -4.56 -0.09 -42.95
CA HIS A 532 -3.66 -0.22 -44.09
C HIS A 532 -2.23 0.26 -43.77
N HIS A 533 -1.84 0.33 -42.49
CA HIS A 533 -0.42 0.42 -42.14
C HIS A 533 0.31 -0.82 -42.68
N GLU A 534 1.45 -0.59 -43.33
CA GLU A 534 2.28 -1.52 -44.11
C GLU A 534 2.58 -2.88 -43.42
N ALA A 535 2.37 -3.01 -42.11
CA ALA A 535 2.51 -4.26 -41.37
C ALA A 535 1.56 -5.39 -41.84
N TRP A 536 0.34 -5.08 -42.31
CA TRP A 536 -0.54 -6.11 -42.90
C TRP A 536 -0.20 -6.43 -44.36
N GLY A 537 0.61 -5.59 -45.02
CA GLY A 537 1.14 -5.83 -46.36
C GLY A 537 2.38 -6.73 -46.37
N SER A 538 3.05 -6.88 -45.22
CA SER A 538 4.26 -7.71 -45.06
C SER A 538 4.05 -8.99 -44.24
N ILE A 539 2.89 -9.19 -43.63
CA ILE A 539 2.50 -10.51 -43.11
C ILE A 539 1.77 -11.21 -44.25
N GLU A 540 2.47 -12.07 -44.99
CA GLU A 540 1.84 -13.09 -45.83
C GLU A 540 1.07 -14.04 -44.91
N LEU A 541 -0.14 -13.65 -44.51
CA LEU A 541 -1.12 -14.59 -44.02
C LEU A 541 -1.51 -15.46 -45.21
N GLU A 542 -1.25 -16.76 -45.09
CA GLU A 542 -1.76 -17.76 -46.03
C GLU A 542 -3.27 -17.54 -46.24
N PRO A 543 -3.81 -17.72 -47.45
CA PRO A 543 -5.23 -17.56 -47.74
C PRO A 543 -6.15 -18.29 -46.73
N SER A 544 -5.67 -19.39 -46.13
CA SER A 544 -6.34 -20.13 -45.06
C SER A 544 -6.62 -19.32 -43.80
N ASP A 545 -5.75 -18.37 -43.43
CA ASP A 545 -5.90 -17.58 -42.20
C ASP A 545 -6.92 -16.45 -42.38
N ARG A 546 -7.00 -15.87 -43.59
CA ARG A 546 -8.06 -14.92 -43.96
C ARG A 546 -9.41 -15.62 -44.02
N ASP A 547 -9.48 -16.79 -44.64
CA ASP A 547 -10.69 -17.59 -44.68
C ASP A 547 -11.10 -18.04 -43.26
N HIS A 548 -10.15 -18.33 -42.37
CA HIS A 548 -10.44 -18.64 -40.98
C HIS A 548 -11.06 -17.48 -40.21
N VAL A 549 -10.56 -16.25 -40.36
CA VAL A 549 -11.15 -15.06 -39.72
C VAL A 549 -12.56 -14.77 -40.28
N TYR A 550 -12.75 -14.90 -41.60
CA TYR A 550 -14.08 -14.73 -42.22
C TYR A 550 -15.07 -15.86 -41.87
N LEU A 551 -14.61 -17.10 -41.71
CA LEU A 551 -15.41 -18.23 -41.19
C LEU A 551 -15.74 -18.08 -39.70
N TRP A 552 -14.94 -17.30 -38.96
CA TRP A 552 -15.15 -17.02 -37.54
C TRP A 552 -16.15 -15.87 -37.30
N ILE A 553 -16.21 -14.93 -38.24
CA ILE A 553 -17.13 -13.79 -38.23
C ILE A 553 -18.53 -14.19 -38.72
N LYS A 554 -18.63 -15.13 -39.67
CA LYS A 554 -19.88 -15.83 -40.01
C LYS A 554 -20.31 -16.76 -38.88
#